data_AF-A0A354FJX9-F1
#
_entry.id   AF-A0A354FJX9-F1
#
_cell.length_a   1.000
_cell.length_b   1.000
_cell.length_c   1.000
_cell.angle_alpha   90.00
_cell.angle_beta   90.00
_cell.angle_gamma   90.00
#
_symmetry.space_group_name_H-M   'P 1'
#
loop_
_entity.id
_entity.type
_entity.pdbx_description
1 polymer ?
#
loop_
_entity_poly.entity_id
_entity_poly.type
_entity_poly.pdbx_seq_one_letter_code
_entity_poly.pdbx_strand_id
1 'polypeptide(L)'
;SGQSYKVEQVQDLAAQGEALTLYRNGPFWDLCEGPHVLNTKEIPGNCFALDTLAGAYWKGSEQNTMLQRVYGLAFESKLELRDFQEKRRLALERDHRKLNTQQHYFVIEEEVGKGLPLWMPNGTVIRDELEKLAKEWEFLGGYQRVATPHITKENLYHTSGHLPYYADSMFPPMEVDGEKLYLKPMNCP
;
A
#
# COMPACT_ATOMS: atom_id res chain seq x y z
N SER A 1 9.76 -27.53 -17.87
CA SER A 1 10.36 -27.67 -16.53
C SER A 1 10.85 -26.29 -16.09
N GLY A 2 10.46 -25.81 -14.90
CA GLY A 2 10.86 -24.48 -14.40
C GLY A 2 9.75 -23.45 -14.17
N GLN A 3 8.47 -23.82 -14.34
CA GLN A 3 7.30 -22.94 -14.10
C GLN A 3 6.49 -23.44 -12.89
N SER A 4 7.13 -23.61 -11.73
CA SER A 4 6.50 -24.16 -10.52
C SER A 4 5.26 -23.38 -10.08
N TYR A 5 5.32 -22.05 -10.15
CA TYR A 5 4.19 -21.17 -9.79
C TYR A 5 2.95 -21.40 -10.67
N LYS A 6 3.13 -21.70 -11.96
CA LYS A 6 2.01 -22.00 -12.85
C LYS A 6 1.37 -23.35 -12.54
N VAL A 7 2.15 -24.34 -12.08
CA VAL A 7 1.62 -25.63 -11.65
C VAL A 7 0.79 -25.48 -10.38
N GLU A 8 1.29 -24.72 -9.40
CA GLU A 8 0.56 -24.40 -8.17
C GLU A 8 -0.75 -23.65 -8.50
N GLN A 9 -0.70 -22.65 -9.39
CA GLN A 9 -1.89 -21.92 -9.83
C GLN A 9 -2.92 -22.83 -10.50
N VAL A 10 -2.49 -23.80 -11.33
CA VAL A 10 -3.39 -24.79 -11.94
C VAL A 10 -4.08 -25.66 -10.88
N GLN A 11 -3.35 -26.08 -9.85
CA GLN A 11 -3.92 -26.88 -8.75
C GLN A 11 -4.96 -26.08 -7.96
N ASP A 12 -4.66 -24.82 -7.65
CA ASP A 12 -5.57 -23.91 -6.94
C ASP A 12 -6.86 -23.67 -7.72
N LEU A 13 -6.77 -23.44 -9.03
CA LEU A 13 -7.92 -23.22 -9.92
C LEU A 13 -8.74 -24.50 -10.13
N ALA A 14 -8.06 -25.64 -10.31
CA ALA A 14 -8.72 -26.93 -10.48
C ALA A 14 -9.51 -27.34 -9.21
N ALA A 15 -8.97 -27.03 -8.02
CA ALA A 15 -9.67 -27.25 -6.75
C ALA A 15 -10.95 -26.40 -6.62
N GLN A 16 -11.00 -25.26 -7.29
CA GLN A 16 -12.17 -24.36 -7.35
C GLN A 16 -13.15 -24.74 -8.47
N GLY A 17 -12.83 -25.73 -9.30
CA GLY A 17 -13.66 -26.16 -10.42
C GLY A 17 -13.63 -25.21 -11.62
N GLU A 18 -12.63 -24.34 -11.70
CA GLU A 18 -12.51 -23.37 -12.79
C GLU A 18 -11.95 -24.00 -14.08
N ALA A 19 -12.43 -23.51 -15.22
CA ALA A 19 -11.96 -23.95 -16.52
C ALA A 19 -10.56 -23.35 -16.81
N LEU A 20 -9.62 -24.21 -17.19
CA LEU A 20 -8.26 -23.79 -17.50
C LEU A 20 -8.11 -23.52 -19.00
N THR A 21 -7.66 -22.31 -19.34
CA THR A 21 -7.32 -21.93 -20.72
C THR A 21 -5.84 -21.58 -20.83
N LEU A 22 -5.25 -21.92 -21.98
CA LEU A 22 -3.87 -21.61 -22.29
C LEU A 22 -3.80 -20.68 -23.49
N TYR A 23 -3.00 -19.63 -23.37
CA TYR A 23 -2.66 -18.74 -24.46
C TYR A 23 -1.30 -19.13 -25.05
N ARG A 24 -1.20 -19.12 -26.38
CA ARG A 24 0.04 -19.41 -27.10
C ARG A 24 0.38 -18.28 -28.06
N ASN A 25 1.59 -17.75 -27.95
CA ASN A 25 2.16 -16.78 -28.89
C ASN A 25 3.51 -17.30 -29.40
N GLY A 26 3.50 -17.96 -30.57
CA GLY A 26 4.68 -18.61 -31.14
C GLY A 26 5.22 -19.74 -30.22
N PRO A 27 6.46 -19.64 -29.71
CA PRO A 27 7.01 -20.61 -28.76
C PRO A 27 6.56 -20.36 -27.31
N PHE A 28 5.99 -19.18 -27.01
CA PHE A 28 5.57 -18.81 -25.66
C PHE A 28 4.18 -19.37 -25.35
N TRP A 29 4.03 -19.90 -24.14
CA TRP A 29 2.78 -20.42 -23.59
C TRP A 29 2.53 -19.77 -22.24
N ASP A 30 1.29 -19.38 -21.98
CA ASP A 30 0.87 -18.83 -20.69
C ASP A 30 -0.49 -19.39 -20.25
N LEU A 31 -0.68 -19.47 -18.94
CA LEU A 31 -1.97 -19.77 -18.32
C LEU A 31 -2.70 -18.43 -18.12
N CYS A 32 -3.66 -18.16 -18.99
CA CYS A 32 -4.43 -16.92 -19.01
C CYS A 32 -5.83 -17.17 -19.59
N GLU A 33 -6.84 -16.55 -18.99
CA GLU A 33 -8.24 -16.62 -19.44
C GLU A 33 -8.51 -15.77 -20.69
N GLY A 34 -7.74 -14.70 -20.88
CA GLY A 34 -7.95 -13.74 -21.96
C GLY A 34 -9.13 -12.80 -21.69
N PRO A 35 -9.68 -12.13 -22.73
CA PRO A 35 -9.31 -12.25 -24.14
C PRO A 35 -7.94 -11.66 -24.47
N HIS A 36 -7.41 -12.04 -25.62
CA HIS A 36 -6.18 -11.49 -26.19
C HIS A 36 -6.47 -10.87 -27.56
N VAL A 37 -5.59 -9.96 -28.01
CA VAL A 37 -5.60 -9.50 -29.41
C VAL A 37 -5.46 -10.68 -30.37
N LEU A 38 -6.07 -10.59 -31.55
CA LEU A 38 -6.02 -11.68 -32.53
C LEU A 38 -4.61 -11.81 -33.14
N ASN A 39 -3.90 -10.69 -33.27
CA ASN A 39 -2.56 -10.61 -33.78
C ASN A 39 -1.71 -9.62 -32.98
N THR A 40 -0.45 -9.97 -32.70
CA THR A 40 0.49 -9.08 -31.99
C THR A 40 0.76 -7.76 -32.73
N LYS A 41 0.54 -7.70 -34.04
CA LYS A 41 0.61 -6.46 -34.83
C LYS A 41 -0.44 -5.42 -34.45
N GLU A 42 -1.52 -5.83 -33.79
CA GLU A 42 -2.54 -4.92 -33.25
C GLU A 42 -2.03 -4.12 -32.05
N ILE A 43 -0.87 -4.47 -31.51
CA ILE A 43 -0.19 -3.73 -30.44
C ILE A 43 0.97 -2.95 -31.07
N PRO A 44 0.81 -1.65 -31.39
CA PRO A 44 1.88 -0.88 -32.00
C PRO A 44 3.05 -0.73 -31.02
N GLY A 45 4.28 -0.99 -31.49
CA GLY A 45 5.49 -0.96 -30.67
C GLY A 45 5.80 0.38 -29.97
N ASN A 46 5.12 1.46 -30.38
CA ASN A 46 5.25 2.80 -29.82
C ASN A 46 4.10 3.20 -28.88
N CYS A 47 3.20 2.25 -28.56
CA CYS A 47 2.03 2.46 -27.71
C CYS A 47 2.13 1.69 -26.38
N PHE A 48 3.28 1.08 -26.09
CA PHE A 48 3.60 0.52 -24.78
C PHE A 48 5.01 0.88 -24.33
N ALA A 49 5.26 0.86 -23.03
CA ALA A 49 6.56 1.11 -22.43
C ALA A 49 6.73 0.32 -21.13
N LEU A 50 7.97 -0.10 -20.83
CA LEU A 50 8.33 -0.54 -19.48
C LEU A 50 8.38 0.68 -18.56
N ASP A 51 7.98 0.49 -17.30
CA ASP A 51 7.79 1.58 -16.37
C ASP A 51 8.71 1.47 -15.16
N THR A 52 8.43 0.54 -14.26
CA THR A 52 9.13 0.42 -12.97
C THR A 52 9.33 -1.04 -12.58
N LEU A 53 10.32 -1.28 -11.72
CA LEU A 53 10.57 -2.57 -11.09
C LEU A 53 10.17 -2.51 -9.62
N ALA A 54 9.58 -3.58 -9.12
CA ALA A 54 9.27 -3.74 -7.70
C ALA A 54 9.53 -5.18 -7.24
N GLY A 55 9.77 -5.36 -5.95
CA GLY A 55 9.67 -6.67 -5.31
C GLY A 55 8.20 -6.98 -4.99
N ALA A 56 7.81 -8.24 -5.14
CA ALA A 56 6.51 -8.74 -4.67
C ALA A 56 6.67 -10.15 -4.13
N TYR A 57 5.99 -10.48 -3.05
CA TYR A 57 6.02 -11.83 -2.51
C TYR A 57 4.92 -12.70 -3.12
N TRP A 58 5.22 -13.97 -3.37
CA TRP A 58 4.23 -14.93 -3.87
C TRP A 58 3.03 -15.02 -2.91
N LYS A 59 1.81 -15.00 -3.46
CA LYS A 59 0.54 -14.93 -2.71
C LYS A 59 0.45 -13.77 -1.69
N GLY A 60 1.30 -12.74 -1.82
CA GLY A 60 1.28 -11.56 -0.94
C GLY A 60 1.82 -11.78 0.47
N SER A 61 2.46 -12.92 0.75
CA SER A 61 2.99 -13.27 2.07
C SER A 61 4.52 -13.16 2.11
N GLU A 62 5.06 -12.38 3.04
CA GLU A 62 6.50 -12.16 3.22
C GLU A 62 7.29 -13.44 3.56
N GLN A 63 6.59 -14.50 3.98
CA GLN A 63 7.16 -15.82 4.25
C GLN A 63 7.47 -16.60 2.97
N ASN A 64 6.90 -16.18 1.83
CA ASN A 64 7.11 -16.83 0.54
C ASN A 64 8.27 -16.22 -0.24
N THR A 65 8.64 -16.85 -1.36
CA THR A 65 9.71 -16.36 -2.23
C THR A 65 9.40 -14.96 -2.78
N MET A 66 10.38 -14.06 -2.69
CA MET A 66 10.34 -12.74 -3.32
C MET A 66 10.53 -12.87 -4.84
N LEU A 67 9.60 -12.28 -5.59
CA LEU A 67 9.58 -12.21 -7.04
C LEU A 67 9.89 -10.78 -7.52
N GLN A 68 10.42 -10.68 -8.73
CA GLN A 68 10.60 -9.41 -9.43
C GLN A 68 9.34 -9.11 -10.25
N ARG A 69 8.69 -7.98 -9.94
CA ARG A 69 7.55 -7.46 -10.68
C ARG A 69 8.01 -6.37 -11.64
N VAL A 70 7.70 -6.54 -12.91
CA VAL A 70 7.95 -5.55 -13.97
C VAL A 70 6.63 -4.87 -14.31
N TYR A 71 6.53 -3.56 -14.09
CA TYR A 71 5.39 -2.78 -14.52
C TYR A 71 5.57 -2.30 -15.96
N GLY A 72 4.49 -2.32 -16.72
CA GLY A 72 4.42 -1.79 -18.08
C GLY A 72 3.14 -0.98 -18.28
N LEU A 73 3.18 -0.08 -19.25
CA LEU A 73 2.08 0.78 -19.66
C LEU A 73 1.73 0.42 -21.10
N ALA A 74 0.44 0.31 -21.42
CA ALA A 74 -0.05 0.08 -22.77
C ALA A 74 -1.30 0.94 -23.02
N PHE A 75 -1.36 1.58 -24.18
CA PHE A 75 -2.45 2.47 -24.61
C PHE A 75 -2.82 2.19 -26.06
N GLU A 76 -3.97 2.70 -26.53
CA GLU A 76 -4.39 2.53 -27.92
C GLU A 76 -3.57 3.39 -28.88
N SER A 77 -3.03 4.52 -28.38
CA SER A 77 -2.22 5.43 -29.18
C SER A 77 -0.95 5.91 -28.49
N LYS A 78 0.05 6.27 -29.31
CA LYS A 78 1.30 6.90 -28.85
C LYS A 78 1.03 8.24 -28.15
N LEU A 79 -0.03 8.94 -28.53
CA LEU A 79 -0.39 10.23 -27.94
C LEU A 79 -0.89 10.04 -26.50
N GLU A 80 -1.76 9.06 -26.27
CA GLU A 80 -2.27 8.72 -24.95
C GLU A 80 -1.16 8.25 -24.00
N LEU A 81 -0.27 7.37 -24.49
CA LEU A 81 0.88 6.94 -23.69
C LEU A 81 1.73 8.14 -23.24
N ARG A 82 1.99 9.09 -24.15
CA ARG A 82 2.76 10.29 -23.83
C ARG A 82 2.04 11.21 -22.86
N ASP A 83 0.74 11.43 -23.06
CA ASP A 83 -0.08 12.26 -22.17
C ASP A 83 -0.12 11.67 -20.75
N PHE A 84 -0.31 10.35 -20.63
CA PHE A 84 -0.24 9.66 -19.34
C PHE A 84 1.14 9.79 -18.68
N GLN A 85 2.22 9.58 -19.44
CA GLN A 85 3.59 9.73 -18.93
C GLN A 85 3.84 11.15 -18.42
N GLU A 86 3.35 12.18 -19.12
CA GLU A 86 3.49 13.57 -18.70
C GLU A 86 2.69 13.87 -17.43
N LYS A 87 1.43 13.44 -17.37
CA LYS A 87 0.60 13.57 -16.15
C LYS A 87 1.25 12.89 -14.95
N ARG A 88 1.79 11.69 -15.14
CA ARG A 88 2.50 10.97 -14.09
C ARG A 88 3.80 11.67 -13.68
N ARG A 89 4.56 12.22 -14.62
CA ARG A 89 5.76 13.03 -14.34
C ARG A 89 5.40 14.23 -13.46
N LEU A 90 4.34 14.96 -13.82
CA LEU A 90 3.83 16.08 -13.04
C LEU A 90 3.35 15.67 -11.64
N ALA A 91 2.72 14.49 -11.51
CA ALA A 91 2.33 13.96 -10.20
C ALA A 91 3.56 13.64 -9.32
N LEU A 92 4.59 13.01 -9.89
CA LEU A 92 5.83 12.68 -9.18
C LEU A 92 6.63 13.91 -8.75
N GLU A 93 6.54 15.02 -9.49
CA GLU A 93 7.12 16.30 -9.06
C GLU A 93 6.46 16.87 -7.80
N ARG A 94 5.19 16.52 -7.56
CA ARG A 94 4.38 16.98 -6.43
C ARG A 94 4.30 15.95 -5.31
N ASP A 95 5.11 14.90 -5.37
CA ASP A 95 5.21 13.91 -4.31
C ASP A 95 5.74 14.58 -3.04
N HIS A 96 4.98 14.47 -1.95
CA HIS A 96 5.33 15.06 -0.66
C HIS A 96 6.72 14.63 -0.18
N ARG A 97 7.20 13.42 -0.53
CA ARG A 97 8.52 12.92 -0.18
C ARG A 97 9.63 13.68 -0.92
N LYS A 98 9.39 14.02 -2.18
CA LYS A 98 10.32 14.82 -3.01
C LYS A 98 10.35 16.28 -2.55
N LEU A 99 9.17 16.85 -2.27
CA LEU A 99 9.05 18.20 -1.74
C LEU A 99 9.71 18.30 -0.35
N ASN A 100 9.56 17.27 0.48
CA ASN A 100 10.19 17.18 1.78
C ASN A 100 11.72 17.26 1.70
N THR A 101 12.35 16.64 0.70
CA THR A 101 13.81 16.75 0.51
C THR A 101 14.28 18.20 0.33
N GLN A 102 13.44 19.06 -0.26
CA GLN A 102 13.78 20.46 -0.52
C GLN A 102 13.42 21.38 0.66
N GLN A 103 12.33 21.07 1.37
CA GLN A 103 11.74 21.95 2.37
C GLN A 103 11.97 21.51 3.82
N HIS A 104 12.49 20.30 4.01
CA HIS A 104 12.78 19.71 5.32
C HIS A 104 11.58 19.76 6.27
N TYR A 105 10.46 19.15 5.88
CA TYR A 105 9.24 19.09 6.69
C TYR A 105 9.28 17.95 7.73
N PHE A 106 9.83 16.79 7.36
CA PHE A 106 9.96 15.62 8.23
C PHE A 106 11.18 14.78 7.86
N VAL A 107 11.62 13.92 8.76
CA VAL A 107 12.67 12.91 8.50
C VAL A 107 12.18 11.57 9.02
N ILE A 108 12.55 10.48 8.34
CA ILE A 108 12.34 9.11 8.82
C ILE A 108 13.73 8.51 8.99
N GLU A 109 14.11 8.28 10.25
CA GLU A 109 15.39 7.67 10.60
C GLU A 109 15.18 6.20 10.93
N GLU A 110 16.09 5.35 10.46
CA GLU A 110 16.01 3.91 10.70
C GLU A 110 16.12 3.57 12.19
N GLU A 111 16.95 4.30 12.93
CA GLU A 111 17.12 4.15 14.39
C GLU A 111 15.85 4.48 15.18
N VAL A 112 15.00 5.38 14.65
CA VAL A 112 13.72 5.73 15.26
C VAL A 112 12.65 4.68 14.94
N GLY A 113 12.66 4.19 13.69
CA GLY A 113 11.76 3.13 13.22
C GLY A 113 10.98 3.52 11.96
N LYS A 114 10.72 2.52 11.11
CA LYS A 114 9.96 2.71 9.87
C LYS A 114 8.52 3.10 10.18
N GLY A 115 8.01 4.11 9.48
CA GLY A 115 6.65 4.63 9.67
C GLY A 115 6.49 5.63 10.82
N LEU A 116 7.58 6.01 11.49
CA LEU A 116 7.58 6.97 12.61
C LEU A 116 8.28 8.28 12.20
N PRO A 117 7.60 9.19 11.49
CA PRO A 117 8.23 10.43 11.02
C PRO A 117 8.52 11.39 12.17
N LEU A 118 9.73 11.94 12.18
CA LEU A 118 10.13 13.08 12.99
C LEU A 118 9.75 14.36 12.26
N TRP A 119 8.88 15.17 12.87
CA TRP A 119 8.48 16.46 12.31
C TRP A 119 9.55 17.52 12.57
N MET A 120 10.09 18.09 11.49
CA MET A 120 11.09 19.15 11.53
C MET A 120 10.41 20.52 11.70
N PRO A 121 11.13 21.60 12.09
CA PRO A 121 10.51 22.88 12.40
C PRO A 121 9.51 23.39 11.36
N ASN A 122 9.84 23.32 10.07
CA ASN A 122 8.94 23.75 8.99
C ASN A 122 7.66 22.91 8.91
N GLY A 123 7.76 21.59 9.11
CA GLY A 123 6.60 20.70 9.10
C GLY A 123 5.76 20.86 10.36
N THR A 124 6.41 21.06 11.51
CA THR A 124 5.73 21.31 12.79
C THR A 124 4.88 22.58 12.72
N VAL A 125 5.38 23.67 12.13
CA VAL A 125 4.57 24.89 11.92
C VAL A 125 3.30 24.60 11.13
N ILE A 126 3.39 23.86 10.02
CA ILE A 126 2.21 23.50 9.22
C ILE A 126 1.24 22.65 10.03
N ARG A 127 1.75 21.65 10.75
CA ARG A 127 0.93 20.78 11.60
C ARG A 127 0.20 21.57 12.68
N ASP A 128 0.90 22.47 13.36
CA ASP A 128 0.34 23.25 14.46
C ASP A 128 -0.74 24.23 13.97
N GLU A 129 -0.56 24.86 12.80
CA GLU A 129 -1.58 25.72 12.19
C GLU A 129 -2.82 24.92 11.76
N LEU A 130 -2.65 23.71 11.22
CA LEU A 130 -3.77 22.82 10.89
C LEU A 130 -4.51 22.33 12.14
N GLU A 131 -3.79 21.98 13.21
CA GLU A 131 -4.40 21.62 14.48
C GLU A 131 -5.15 22.78 15.12
N LYS A 132 -4.60 23.99 15.05
CA LYS A 132 -5.25 25.20 15.54
C LYS A 132 -6.55 25.44 14.79
N LEU A 133 -6.52 25.36 13.46
CA LEU A 133 -7.71 25.46 12.62
C LEU A 133 -8.75 24.39 13.03
N ALA A 134 -8.36 23.13 13.15
CA ALA A 134 -9.27 22.06 13.57
C ALA A 134 -9.93 22.36 14.93
N LYS A 135 -9.16 22.84 15.92
CA LYS A 135 -9.66 23.22 17.25
C LYS A 135 -10.68 24.36 17.17
N GLU A 136 -10.43 25.36 16.33
CA GLU A 136 -11.35 26.47 16.10
C GLU A 136 -12.68 25.98 15.51
N TRP A 137 -12.63 25.10 14.51
CA TRP A 137 -13.83 24.53 13.88
C TRP A 137 -14.60 23.60 14.82
N GLU A 138 -13.91 22.75 15.60
CA GLU A 138 -14.52 21.91 16.63
C GLU A 138 -15.27 22.76 17.66
N PHE A 139 -14.66 23.86 18.11
CA PHE A 139 -15.28 24.79 19.06
C PHE A 139 -16.54 25.44 18.47
N LEU A 140 -16.47 25.95 17.24
CA LEU A 140 -17.64 26.52 16.54
C LEU A 140 -18.73 25.47 16.29
N GLY A 141 -18.36 24.21 16.10
CA GLY A 141 -19.26 23.08 15.97
C GLY A 141 -19.86 22.58 17.30
N GLY A 142 -19.47 23.16 18.44
CA GLY A 142 -19.98 22.77 19.76
C GLY A 142 -19.40 21.46 20.31
N TYR A 143 -18.27 20.99 19.78
CA TYR A 143 -17.59 19.79 20.27
C TYR A 143 -16.94 20.04 21.64
N GLN A 144 -17.01 19.03 22.52
CA GLN A 144 -16.30 19.03 23.80
C GLN A 144 -15.02 18.23 23.66
N ARG A 145 -13.87 18.90 23.71
CA ARG A 145 -12.58 18.23 23.60
C ARG A 145 -12.25 17.53 24.92
N VAL A 146 -11.78 16.29 24.82
CA VAL A 146 -11.27 15.47 25.93
C VAL A 146 -9.87 14.96 25.59
N ALA A 147 -9.12 14.57 26.62
CA ALA A 147 -7.83 13.90 26.47
C ALA A 147 -7.93 12.50 27.07
N THR A 148 -7.48 11.49 26.32
CA THR A 148 -7.49 10.09 26.75
C THR A 148 -6.08 9.49 26.67
N PRO A 149 -5.74 8.51 27.52
CA PRO A 149 -4.45 7.83 27.47
C PRO A 149 -4.13 7.21 26.09
N HIS A 150 -2.84 7.10 25.77
CA HIS A 150 -2.38 6.40 24.56
C HIS A 150 -2.28 4.88 24.74
N ILE A 151 -2.29 4.41 25.98
CA ILE A 151 -2.22 2.99 26.34
C ILE A 151 -3.41 2.63 27.23
N THR A 152 -3.90 1.40 27.13
CA THR A 152 -5.02 0.90 27.94
C THR A 152 -4.97 -0.61 28.09
N LYS A 153 -5.78 -1.14 29.02
CA LYS A 153 -5.82 -2.57 29.34
C LYS A 153 -6.47 -3.39 28.23
N GLU A 154 -5.98 -4.61 28.03
CA GLU A 154 -6.49 -5.61 27.09
C GLU A 154 -8.02 -5.74 27.09
N ASN A 155 -8.65 -5.81 28.28
CA ASN A 155 -10.10 -6.02 28.40
C ASN A 155 -10.94 -4.94 27.70
N LEU A 156 -10.43 -3.71 27.58
CA LEU A 156 -11.14 -2.65 26.88
C LEU A 156 -11.28 -2.97 25.39
N TYR A 157 -10.21 -3.48 24.76
CA TYR A 157 -10.20 -3.87 23.35
C TYR A 157 -10.91 -5.20 23.06
N HIS A 158 -11.08 -6.05 24.08
CA HIS A 158 -12.02 -7.17 23.95
C HIS A 158 -13.47 -6.68 23.97
N THR A 159 -13.79 -5.75 24.85
CA THR A 159 -15.15 -5.22 25.01
C THR A 159 -15.62 -4.51 23.75
N SER A 160 -14.75 -3.74 23.10
CA SER A 160 -15.05 -3.06 21.85
C SER A 160 -14.97 -3.94 20.60
N GLY A 161 -14.35 -5.12 20.71
CA GLY A 161 -14.13 -6.04 19.59
C GLY A 161 -12.84 -5.78 18.79
N HIS A 162 -12.01 -4.82 19.16
CA HIS A 162 -10.76 -4.56 18.44
C HIS A 162 -9.77 -5.72 18.49
N LEU A 163 -9.59 -6.37 19.64
CA LEU A 163 -8.65 -7.50 19.72
C LEU A 163 -9.10 -8.70 18.86
N PRO A 164 -10.36 -9.16 18.93
CA PRO A 164 -10.84 -10.24 18.07
C PRO A 164 -10.65 -10.04 16.56
N TYR A 165 -10.71 -8.79 16.07
CA TYR A 165 -10.71 -8.51 14.62
C TYR A 165 -9.45 -7.84 14.08
N TYR A 166 -8.71 -7.11 14.93
CA TYR A 166 -7.60 -6.24 14.51
C TYR A 166 -6.29 -6.53 15.22
N ALA A 167 -6.19 -7.60 16.03
CA ALA A 167 -4.96 -7.95 16.75
C ALA A 167 -3.71 -7.92 15.85
N ASP A 168 -3.82 -8.45 14.62
CA ASP A 168 -2.69 -8.51 13.67
C ASP A 168 -2.26 -7.13 13.14
N SER A 169 -3.12 -6.11 13.24
CA SER A 169 -2.85 -4.73 12.83
C SER A 169 -2.52 -3.81 14.01
N MET A 170 -2.51 -4.33 15.23
CA MET A 170 -2.19 -3.59 16.45
C MET A 170 -0.71 -3.77 16.82
N PHE A 171 -0.15 -2.79 17.52
CA PHE A 171 1.13 -3.00 18.20
C PHE A 171 0.98 -4.12 19.24
N PRO A 172 2.01 -4.97 19.41
CA PRO A 172 1.97 -6.04 20.40
C PRO A 172 1.79 -5.50 21.82
N PRO A 173 1.22 -6.29 22.74
CA PRO A 173 1.02 -5.86 24.12
C PRO A 173 2.36 -5.64 24.83
N MET A 174 2.35 -4.68 25.76
CA MET A 174 3.35 -4.54 26.80
C MET A 174 2.83 -5.21 28.07
N GLU A 175 3.64 -6.07 28.70
CA GLU A 175 3.31 -6.68 29.99
C GLU A 175 3.97 -5.88 31.13
N VAL A 176 3.14 -5.34 32.02
CA VAL A 176 3.58 -4.54 33.18
C VAL A 176 2.81 -5.01 34.40
N ASP A 177 3.51 -5.45 35.44
CA ASP A 177 2.93 -5.89 36.72
C ASP A 177 1.82 -6.96 36.59
N GLY A 178 1.95 -7.85 35.60
CA GLY A 178 0.95 -8.89 35.31
C GLY A 178 -0.27 -8.42 34.51
N GLU A 179 -0.28 -7.17 34.07
CA GLU A 179 -1.30 -6.62 33.17
C GLU A 179 -0.78 -6.49 31.74
N LYS A 180 -1.65 -6.78 30.77
CA LYS A 180 -1.40 -6.52 29.35
C LYS A 180 -1.95 -5.16 28.95
N LEU A 181 -1.06 -4.30 28.49
CA LEU A 181 -1.36 -2.96 28.00
C LEU A 181 -1.10 -2.87 26.50
N TYR A 182 -2.00 -2.20 25.78
CA TYR A 182 -1.90 -2.00 24.34
C TYR A 182 -1.83 -0.52 24.00
N LEU A 183 -0.99 -0.18 23.04
CA LEU A 183 -1.04 1.13 22.39
C LEU A 183 -2.35 1.24 21.60
N LYS A 184 -3.02 2.38 21.70
CA LYS A 184 -4.32 2.56 21.05
C LYS A 184 -4.19 2.54 19.52
N PRO A 185 -4.93 1.64 18.82
CA PRO A 185 -4.99 1.68 17.36
C PRO A 185 -5.94 2.79 16.86
N MET A 186 -6.85 3.26 17.73
CA MET A 186 -7.79 4.33 17.45
C MET A 186 -8.24 5.03 18.74
N ASN A 187 -8.98 6.14 18.60
CA ASN A 187 -9.45 6.90 19.77
C ASN A 187 -10.72 6.33 20.41
N CYS A 188 -11.53 5.60 19.65
CA CYS A 188 -12.58 4.75 20.22
C CYS A 188 -11.93 3.53 20.88
N PRO A 189 -12.41 3.09 22.05
CA PRO A 189 -11.96 1.83 22.61
C PRO A 189 -12.30 0.69 21.67
#